data_AF-A0A1Y4DZD7-F1
#
_entry.id   AF-A0A1Y4DZD7-F1
#
_cell.length_a   1.000
_cell.length_b   1.000
_cell.length_c   1.000
_cell.angle_alpha   90.00
_cell.angle_beta   90.00
_cell.angle_gamma   90.00
#
_symmetry.space_group_name_H-M   'P 1'
#
loop_
_entity.id
_entity.type
_entity.pdbx_description
1 polymer ?
#
loop_
_entity_poly.entity_id
_entity_poly.type
_entity_poly.pdbx_seq_one_letter_code
_entity_poly.pdbx_strand_id
1 'polypeptide(L)'
;MMVGYESQVLDLAVNEPDLFAQVADDLVVAYTTPTVWSTHVVMALTENGELLSDFITSDEVQRLAWERHGFRGASQLGTDSATRFGVAGIAERVPAAVELPAPAAMQRLIEVVGG
;
A
#
# COMPACT_ATOMS: atom_id res chain seq x y z
N MET A 1 -4.38 19.69 0.89
CA MET A 1 -4.21 18.36 1.50
C MET A 1 -3.80 17.40 0.40
N MET A 2 -2.65 16.74 0.51
CA MET A 2 -2.24 15.66 -0.39
C MET A 2 -2.51 14.34 0.32
N VAL A 3 -3.01 13.35 -0.42
CA VAL A 3 -3.26 12.00 0.10
C VAL A 3 -2.37 11.05 -0.69
N GLY A 4 -1.59 10.24 0.02
CA GLY A 4 -0.71 9.23 -0.55
C GLY A 4 -1.01 7.84 -0.01
N TYR A 5 -0.29 6.85 -0.50
CA TYR A 5 -0.38 5.47 -0.02
C TYR A 5 0.48 5.27 1.23
N GLU A 6 0.07 4.33 2.09
CA GLU A 6 0.86 3.88 3.23
C GLU A 6 2.28 3.47 2.81
N SER A 7 2.40 2.67 1.75
CA SER A 7 3.69 2.15 1.27
C SER A 7 4.66 3.27 0.90
N GLN A 8 4.20 4.42 0.42
CA GLN A 8 5.06 5.56 0.10
C GLN A 8 5.68 6.19 1.36
N VAL A 9 4.94 6.22 2.47
CA VAL A 9 5.46 6.70 3.75
C VAL A 9 6.47 5.69 4.32
N LEU A 10 6.16 4.40 4.23
CA LEU A 10 7.04 3.33 4.70
C LEU A 10 8.33 3.24 3.87
N ASP A 11 8.23 3.35 2.56
CA ASP A 11 9.36 3.40 1.62
C ASP A 11 10.27 4.59 1.94
N LEU A 12 9.69 5.77 2.15
CA LEU A 12 10.43 6.97 2.56
C LEU A 12 11.15 6.76 3.89
N ALA A 13 10.48 6.18 4.89
CA ALA A 13 11.09 5.91 6.20
C ALA A 13 12.28 4.94 6.13
N VAL A 14 12.25 3.97 5.22
CA VAL A 14 13.32 2.97 5.06
C VAL A 14 14.46 3.47 4.18
N ASN A 15 14.15 4.06 3.03
CA ASN A 15 15.13 4.36 1.99
C ASN A 15 15.67 5.78 2.06
N GLU A 16 14.94 6.71 2.68
CA GLU A 16 15.31 8.13 2.78
C GLU A 16 15.06 8.67 4.21
N PRO A 17 15.69 8.09 5.26
CA PRO A 17 15.36 8.37 6.65
C PRO A 17 15.59 9.85 7.06
N ASP A 18 16.60 10.51 6.47
CA ASP A 18 16.88 11.93 6.71
C ASP A 18 15.76 12.83 6.15
N LEU A 19 15.14 12.44 5.04
CA LEU A 19 13.99 13.14 4.47
C LEU A 19 12.73 12.83 5.26
N PHE A 20 12.52 11.57 5.66
CA PHE A 20 11.41 11.19 6.52
C PHE A 20 11.41 11.98 7.83
N ALA A 21 12.58 12.13 8.48
CA ALA A 21 12.70 12.89 9.73
C ALA A 21 12.29 14.36 9.60
N GLN A 22 12.38 14.96 8.41
CA GLN A 22 11.96 16.34 8.17
C GLN A 22 10.44 16.49 8.07
N VAL A 23 9.72 15.42 7.73
CA VAL A 23 8.27 15.46 7.46
C VAL A 23 7.45 14.62 8.44
N ALA A 24 8.10 13.80 9.29
CA ALA A 24 7.43 12.81 10.14
C ALA A 24 6.35 13.44 11.04
N ASP A 25 6.60 14.64 11.59
CA ASP A 25 5.66 15.34 12.47
C ASP A 25 4.45 15.93 11.72
N ASP A 26 4.55 16.12 10.40
CA ASP A 26 3.48 16.65 9.54
C ASP A 26 2.65 15.54 8.88
N LEU A 27 3.10 14.28 8.96
CA LEU A 27 2.44 13.13 8.36
C LEU A 27 1.45 12.49 9.33
N VAL A 28 0.25 12.19 8.82
CA VAL A 28 -0.75 11.42 9.55
C VAL A 28 -1.18 10.25 8.69
N VAL A 29 -1.06 9.04 9.22
CA VAL A 29 -1.63 7.83 8.62
C VAL A 29 -3.02 7.60 9.20
N ALA A 30 -4.01 7.43 8.33
CA ALA A 30 -5.39 7.17 8.72
C ALA A 30 -5.94 5.94 7.98
N TYR A 31 -6.50 5.00 8.73
CA TYR A 31 -7.27 3.88 8.20
C TYR A 31 -8.75 4.22 8.31
N THR A 32 -9.34 4.69 7.22
CA THR A 32 -10.79 4.94 7.17
C THR A 32 -11.56 3.62 7.29
N THR A 33 -12.83 3.68 7.67
CA THR A 33 -13.71 2.51 7.67
C THR A 33 -14.85 2.73 6.67
N PRO A 34 -14.85 2.05 5.51
CA PRO A 34 -13.81 1.10 5.06
C PRO A 34 -12.54 1.80 4.56
N THR A 35 -11.42 1.10 4.61
CA THR A 35 -10.14 1.49 4.00
C THR A 35 -10.18 1.04 2.56
N VAL A 36 -9.89 1.94 1.62
CA VAL A 36 -9.80 1.57 0.22
C VAL A 36 -8.46 0.89 -0.03
N TRP A 37 -8.51 -0.35 -0.51
CA TRP A 37 -7.36 -1.15 -0.90
C TRP A 37 -7.17 -1.07 -2.41
N SER A 38 -5.93 -0.87 -2.84
CA SER A 38 -5.58 -0.71 -4.25
C SER A 38 -4.89 -1.96 -4.77
N THR A 39 -5.66 -2.86 -5.39
CA THR A 39 -5.14 -4.07 -6.01
C THR A 39 -4.68 -3.78 -7.44
N HIS A 40 -3.41 -4.07 -7.72
CA HIS A 40 -2.84 -3.97 -9.08
C HIS A 40 -2.66 -5.38 -9.64
N VAL A 41 -3.41 -5.70 -10.69
CA VAL A 41 -3.42 -7.04 -11.29
C VAL A 41 -2.34 -7.13 -12.36
N VAL A 42 -1.51 -8.17 -12.27
CA VAL A 42 -0.61 -8.58 -13.34
C VAL A 42 -1.24 -9.76 -14.08
N MET A 43 -1.33 -9.66 -15.41
CA MET A 43 -1.83 -10.73 -16.27
C MET A 43 -0.73 -11.17 -17.23
N ALA A 44 -0.27 -12.41 -17.09
CA ALA A 44 0.69 -13.00 -17.99
C ALA A 44 0.05 -13.29 -19.35
N LEU A 45 0.65 -12.78 -20.43
CA LEU A 45 0.21 -13.04 -21.82
C LEU A 45 1.20 -13.92 -22.59
N THR A 46 2.34 -14.26 -21.97
CA THR A 46 3.42 -15.06 -22.55
C THR A 46 4.07 -15.91 -21.44
N GLU A 47 4.83 -16.94 -21.82
CA GLU A 47 5.61 -17.76 -20.88
C GLU A 47 6.56 -16.90 -20.02
N ASN A 48 7.23 -15.89 -20.61
CA ASN A 48 8.06 -14.95 -19.84
C ASN A 48 7.23 -14.12 -18.85
N GLY A 49 5.97 -13.83 -19.18
CA GLY A 49 5.03 -13.18 -18.26
C GLY A 49 4.64 -14.08 -17.09
N GLU A 50 4.50 -15.39 -17.32
CA GLU A 50 4.25 -16.37 -16.26
C GLU A 50 5.45 -16.45 -15.31
N LEU A 51 6.67 -16.53 -15.85
CA LEU A 51 7.90 -16.49 -15.05
C LEU A 51 8.00 -15.21 -14.21
N LEU A 52 7.63 -14.06 -14.76
CA LEU A 52 7.58 -12.81 -14.01
C LEU A 52 6.54 -12.87 -12.90
N SER A 53 5.33 -13.38 -13.19
CA SER A 53 4.25 -13.53 -12.21
C SER A 53 4.69 -14.41 -11.04
N ASP A 54 5.33 -15.54 -11.32
CA ASP A 54 5.86 -16.45 -10.29
C ASP A 54 6.97 -15.79 -9.48
N PHE A 55 7.87 -15.05 -10.15
CA PHE A 55 8.95 -14.34 -9.48
C PHE A 55 8.43 -13.27 -8.52
N ILE A 56 7.53 -12.37 -8.97
CA ILE A 56 7.04 -11.27 -8.13
C ILE A 56 6.15 -11.74 -6.98
N THR A 57 5.56 -12.94 -7.08
CA THR A 57 4.75 -13.55 -6.02
C THR A 57 5.53 -14.49 -5.11
N SER A 58 6.81 -14.75 -5.40
CA SER A 58 7.67 -15.57 -4.55
C SER A 58 7.86 -14.97 -3.15
N ASP A 59 8.03 -15.84 -2.15
CA ASP A 59 8.19 -15.44 -0.75
C ASP A 59 9.35 -14.46 -0.53
N GLU A 60 10.47 -14.65 -1.25
CA GLU A 60 11.63 -13.77 -1.14
C GLU A 60 11.33 -12.37 -1.66
N VAL A 61 10.65 -12.27 -2.81
CA VAL A 61 10.29 -10.96 -3.39
C VAL A 61 9.21 -10.28 -2.56
N GLN A 62 8.20 -11.01 -2.09
CA GLN A 62 7.17 -10.47 -1.20
C GLN A 62 7.75 -9.96 0.11
N ARG A 63 8.72 -10.68 0.69
CA ARG A 63 9.50 -10.21 1.84
C ARG A 63 10.22 -8.92 1.50
N LEU A 64 11.02 -8.87 0.44
CA LEU A 64 11.73 -7.63 0.05
C LEU A 64 10.78 -6.46 -0.22
N ALA A 65 9.63 -6.69 -0.86
CA ALA A 65 8.62 -5.68 -1.14
C ALA A 65 8.05 -5.08 0.15
N TRP A 66 7.79 -5.90 1.17
CA TRP A 66 7.43 -5.41 2.50
C TRP A 66 8.61 -4.67 3.14
N GLU A 67 9.74 -5.35 3.29
CA GLU A 67 10.87 -4.88 4.08
C GLU A 67 11.49 -3.57 3.61
N ARG A 68 11.50 -3.36 2.30
CA ARG A 68 12.16 -2.22 1.65
C ARG A 68 11.19 -1.14 1.20
N HIS A 69 9.95 -1.50 0.92
CA HIS A 69 9.01 -0.61 0.22
C HIS A 69 7.62 -0.56 0.87
N GLY A 70 7.40 -1.26 1.98
CA GLY A 70 6.12 -1.25 2.70
C GLY A 70 4.94 -1.84 1.92
N PHE A 71 5.20 -2.60 0.85
CA PHE A 71 4.13 -3.27 0.11
C PHE A 71 3.64 -4.49 0.89
N ARG A 72 2.36 -4.48 1.25
CA ARG A 72 1.68 -5.61 1.84
C ARG A 72 1.32 -6.62 0.76
N GLY A 73 1.44 -7.90 1.08
CA GLY A 73 0.97 -8.97 0.20
C GLY A 73 -0.56 -9.02 0.12
N ALA A 74 -1.09 -9.92 -0.70
CA ALA A 74 -2.54 -10.07 -0.91
C ALA A 74 -3.34 -10.37 0.38
N SER A 75 -2.70 -10.92 1.41
CA SER A 75 -3.29 -11.15 2.74
C SER A 75 -3.46 -9.89 3.58
N GLN A 76 -3.04 -8.72 3.06
CA GLN A 76 -3.04 -7.41 3.74
C GLN A 76 -2.13 -7.36 4.99
N LEU A 77 -1.31 -8.38 5.17
CA LEU A 77 -0.28 -8.49 6.18
C LEU A 77 1.08 -8.28 5.52
N GLY A 78 1.98 -7.68 6.29
CA GLY A 78 3.41 -7.79 6.02
C GLY A 78 3.92 -9.20 6.29
N THR A 79 5.12 -9.52 5.80
CA THR A 79 5.79 -10.78 6.16
C THR A 79 6.19 -10.81 7.63
N ASP A 80 6.28 -9.65 8.28
CA ASP A 80 6.66 -9.45 9.68
C ASP A 80 6.06 -8.12 10.19
N SER A 81 6.23 -7.84 11.49
CA SER A 81 5.52 -6.75 12.18
C SER A 81 5.79 -5.37 11.55
N ALA A 82 4.73 -4.57 11.42
CA ALA A 82 4.79 -3.20 10.92
C ALA A 82 5.59 -2.25 11.83
N THR A 83 5.78 -2.59 13.11
CA THR A 83 6.64 -1.82 14.01
C THR A 83 8.08 -1.66 13.51
N ARG A 84 8.54 -2.54 12.61
CA ARG A 84 9.87 -2.45 11.99
C ARG A 84 10.17 -1.11 11.33
N PHE A 85 9.15 -0.42 10.84
CA PHE A 85 9.32 0.83 10.09
C PHE A 85 9.51 2.05 11.02
N GLY A 86 9.21 1.93 12.30
CA GLY A 86 9.29 3.06 13.24
C GLY A 86 8.33 4.21 12.93
N VAL A 87 7.38 4.02 12.00
CA VAL A 87 6.36 5.01 11.63
C VAL A 87 5.16 4.89 12.57
N ALA A 88 4.79 5.99 13.22
CA ALA A 88 3.66 6.02 14.13
C ALA A 88 2.33 5.79 13.40
N GLY A 89 1.42 5.04 14.03
CA GLY A 89 0.06 4.87 13.54
C GLY A 89 -0.13 3.81 12.46
N ILE A 90 0.92 3.11 12.03
CA ILE A 90 0.79 1.98 11.08
C ILE A 90 0.12 0.79 11.77
N ALA A 91 -0.92 0.25 11.13
CA ALA A 91 -1.63 -0.93 11.63
C ALA A 91 -0.87 -2.21 11.26
N GLU A 92 -0.81 -3.18 12.16
CA GLU A 92 -0.27 -4.52 11.85
C GLU A 92 -1.10 -5.21 10.75
N ARG A 93 -2.43 -5.11 10.88
CA ARG A 93 -3.40 -5.60 9.92
C ARG A 93 -4.38 -4.49 9.59
N VAL A 94 -4.67 -4.29 8.31
CA VAL A 94 -5.72 -3.36 7.89
C VAL A 94 -7.08 -3.93 8.29
N PRO A 95 -7.88 -3.21 9.11
CA PRO A 95 -9.03 -3.80 9.80
C PRO A 95 -10.25 -4.05 8.91
N ALA A 96 -10.54 -3.14 7.98
CA ALA A 96 -11.74 -3.21 7.12
C ALA A 96 -11.42 -2.68 5.72
N ALA A 97 -10.78 -3.51 4.90
CA ALA A 97 -10.41 -3.15 3.53
C ALA A 97 -11.52 -3.48 2.53
N VAL A 98 -11.75 -2.58 1.57
CA VAL A 98 -12.60 -2.81 0.40
C VAL A 98 -11.83 -2.42 -0.87
N GLU A 99 -12.12 -3.09 -1.98
CA GLU A 99 -11.62 -2.67 -3.28
C GLU A 99 -12.18 -1.30 -3.66
N LEU A 100 -11.48 -0.61 -4.57
CA LEU A 100 -11.98 0.60 -5.20
C LEU A 100 -13.40 0.37 -5.76
N PRO A 101 -14.37 1.28 -5.47
CA PRO A 101 -15.69 1.19 -6.07
C PRO A 101 -15.61 1.15 -7.60
N ALA A 102 -16.58 0.48 -8.22
CA ALA A 102 -16.66 0.42 -9.68
C ALA A 102 -16.67 1.83 -10.30
N PRO A 103 -16.16 2.02 -11.53
CA PRO A 103 -16.05 3.35 -12.16
C PRO A 103 -17.34 4.16 -12.15
N ALA A 104 -18.50 3.52 -12.37
CA ALA A 104 -19.80 4.19 -12.33
C ALA A 104 -20.14 4.73 -10.92
N ALA A 105 -19.81 4.00 -9.87
CA ALA A 105 -20.00 4.45 -8.49
C ALA A 105 -19.03 5.60 -8.15
N MET A 106 -17.77 5.51 -8.59
CA MET A 106 -16.79 6.59 -8.43
C MET A 106 -17.23 7.86 -9.15
N GLN A 107 -17.74 7.77 -10.38
CA GLN A 107 -18.27 8.91 -11.13
C GLN A 107 -19.42 9.58 -10.36
N ARG A 108 -20.34 8.76 -9.81
CA ARG A 108 -21.45 9.25 -8.98
C ARG A 108 -20.97 9.97 -7.72
N LEU A 109 -19.94 9.44 -7.06
CA LEU A 109 -19.33 10.08 -5.90
C LEU A 109 -18.71 11.43 -6.27
N ILE A 110 -17.99 11.51 -7.39
CA ILE A 110 -17.40 12.76 -7.89
C ILE A 110 -18.48 13.81 -8.15
N GLU A 111 -19.61 13.44 -8.78
CA GLU A 111 -20.74 14.37 -8.99
C GLU A 111 -21.32 14.89 -7.67
N VAL A 112 -21.45 14.04 -6.66
CA VAL A 112 -22.06 14.40 -5.37
C VAL A 112 -21.12 15.27 -4.51
N VAL A 113 -19.81 15.00 -4.55
CA VAL A 113 -18.81 15.65 -3.69
C VAL A 113 -18.15 16.85 -4.38
N GLY A 114 -18.10 16.85 -5.71
CA GLY A 114 -17.42 17.87 -6.52
C GLY A 114 -18.20 19.18 -6.70
N GLY A 115 -19.53 19.14 -6.59
CA GLY A 115 -20.40 20.29 -6.88
C GLY A 115 -20.65 20.49 -8.37
#